data_AF-X1GH06-F1
#
_entry.id   AF-X1GH06-F1
#
_cell.length_a   1.000
_cell.length_b   1.000
_cell.length_c   1.000
_cell.angle_alpha   90.00
_cell.angle_beta   90.00
_cell.angle_gamma   90.00
#
_symmetry.space_group_name_H-M   'P 1'
#
loop_
_entity.id
_entity.type
_entity.pdbx_description
1 polymer ?
#
loop_
_entity_poly.entity_id
_entity_poly.type
_entity_poly.pdbx_seq_one_letter_code
_entity_poly.pdbx_strand_id
1 'polypeptide(L)'
;FYLKANKIFYEAIKGMLDAVLIGNDFGGQKRLMLSPDHIKKFAMPGAKKIVDQAKSYGLKVIYHSCGSIFEAIPEFIKIGVDAIHPIQSLAVNMEPERLKKHYLDTAYSGVVKSQCTNFVNFFSFGSNCLHLSLTTPSGILL
;
A
#
# COMPACT_ATOMS: atom_id res chain seq x y z
N PHE A 1 14.72 0.09 -13.91
CA PHE A 1 14.43 1.52 -13.67
C PHE A 1 13.97 1.75 -12.22
N TYR A 2 12.77 1.33 -11.82
CA TYR A 2 12.19 1.62 -10.48
C TYR A 2 13.11 1.33 -9.29
N LEU A 3 13.75 0.16 -9.24
CA LEU A 3 14.67 -0.19 -8.15
C LEU A 3 15.85 0.80 -8.02
N LYS A 4 16.34 1.34 -9.14
CA LYS A 4 17.43 2.32 -9.13
C LYS A 4 16.94 3.67 -8.60
N ALA A 5 15.76 4.11 -9.05
CA ALA A 5 15.14 5.35 -8.58
C ALA A 5 14.82 5.29 -7.07
N ASN A 6 14.17 4.21 -6.63
CA ASN A 6 13.88 3.95 -5.23
C ASN A 6 15.14 3.92 -4.37
N LYS A 7 16.23 3.30 -4.86
CA LYS A 7 17.51 3.30 -4.14
C LYS A 7 18.01 4.72 -3.92
N ILE A 8 18.07 5.54 -4.97
CA ILE A 8 18.53 6.93 -4.87
C ILE A 8 17.65 7.69 -3.86
N PHE A 9 16.34 7.53 -3.95
CA PHE A 9 15.39 8.16 -3.04
C PHE A 9 15.59 7.70 -1.60
N TYR A 10 15.51 6.40 -1.31
CA TYR A 10 15.63 5.87 0.06
C TYR A 10 16.97 6.19 0.72
N GLU A 11 18.07 6.26 -0.04
CA GLU A 11 19.36 6.71 0.51
C GLU A 11 19.33 8.21 0.87
N ALA A 12 18.72 9.06 0.04
CA ALA A 12 18.69 10.51 0.26
C ALA A 12 17.88 10.93 1.49
N ILE A 13 16.89 10.11 1.89
CA ILE A 13 15.93 10.39 2.97
C ILE A 13 15.97 9.29 4.06
N LYS A 14 17.09 8.58 4.15
CA LYS A 14 17.25 7.45 5.07
C LYS A 14 17.03 7.88 6.52
N GLY A 15 16.17 7.15 7.23
CA GLY A 15 15.79 7.46 8.61
C GLY A 15 14.70 8.53 8.76
N MET A 16 14.18 9.08 7.66
CA MET A 16 13.11 10.07 7.67
C MET A 16 11.74 9.51 7.24
N LEU A 17 11.70 8.26 6.78
CA LEU A 17 10.46 7.58 6.38
C LEU A 17 10.16 6.39 7.26
N ASP A 18 8.87 6.25 7.58
CA ASP A 18 8.33 5.08 8.26
C ASP A 18 7.72 4.09 7.27
N ALA A 19 7.20 4.59 6.14
CA ALA A 19 6.48 3.80 5.15
C ALA A 19 6.65 4.32 3.72
N VAL A 20 6.36 3.45 2.76
CA VAL A 20 6.23 3.79 1.34
C VAL A 20 4.90 3.27 0.79
N LEU A 21 4.31 4.04 -0.12
CA LEU A 21 3.15 3.66 -0.90
C LEU A 21 3.61 3.18 -2.29
N ILE A 22 3.29 1.93 -2.64
CA ILE A 22 3.59 1.37 -3.98
C ILE A 22 2.28 1.32 -4.76
N GLY A 23 2.18 2.04 -5.88
CA GLY A 23 0.97 2.08 -6.71
C GLY A 23 0.97 1.08 -7.85
N ASN A 24 -0.04 0.20 -7.90
CA ASN A 24 -0.46 -0.48 -9.13
C ASN A 24 -1.89 -1.00 -9.03
N ASP A 25 -2.75 -0.63 -9.98
CA ASP A 25 -4.17 -1.03 -9.96
C ASP A 25 -4.40 -2.42 -10.56
N PHE A 26 -5.12 -3.25 -9.82
CA PHE A 26 -5.50 -4.60 -10.23
C PHE A 26 -7.01 -4.84 -10.22
N GLY A 27 -7.79 -4.02 -9.52
CA GLY A 27 -9.23 -4.20 -9.36
C GLY A 27 -10.07 -3.26 -10.22
N GLY A 28 -11.23 -3.75 -10.64
CA GLY A 28 -12.38 -2.95 -11.07
C GLY A 28 -13.52 -3.03 -10.05
N GLN A 29 -14.67 -2.44 -10.33
CA GLN A 29 -15.79 -2.37 -9.36
C GLN A 29 -16.28 -3.75 -8.86
N LYS A 30 -16.23 -4.76 -9.72
CA LYS A 30 -16.83 -6.09 -9.46
C LYS A 30 -15.81 -7.21 -9.23
N ARG A 31 -14.60 -7.08 -9.76
CA ARG A 31 -13.57 -8.13 -9.78
C ARG A 31 -12.21 -7.58 -10.20
N LEU A 32 -11.19 -8.42 -10.17
CA LEU A 32 -9.88 -8.14 -10.74
C LEU A 32 -9.94 -7.90 -12.27
N MET A 33 -9.06 -7.04 -12.78
CA MET A 33 -8.88 -6.76 -14.21
C MET A 33 -8.17 -7.91 -14.93
N LEU A 34 -7.34 -8.66 -14.20
CA LEU A 34 -6.66 -9.87 -14.67
C LEU A 34 -7.04 -11.03 -13.76
N SER A 35 -6.94 -12.26 -14.25
CA SER A 35 -7.14 -13.43 -13.38
C SER A 35 -6.13 -13.44 -12.24
N PRO A 36 -6.49 -14.00 -11.06
CA PRO A 36 -5.54 -14.14 -9.94
C PRO A 36 -4.22 -14.81 -10.37
N ASP A 37 -4.29 -15.84 -11.21
CA ASP A 37 -3.11 -16.54 -11.75
C ASP A 37 -2.22 -15.64 -12.61
N HIS A 38 -2.82 -14.75 -13.42
CA HIS A 38 -2.07 -13.80 -14.21
C HIS A 38 -1.39 -12.74 -13.34
N ILE A 39 -2.08 -12.22 -12.31
CA ILE A 39 -1.48 -11.29 -11.35
C ILE A 39 -0.27 -11.94 -10.67
N LYS A 40 -0.46 -13.16 -10.16
CA LYS A 40 0.59 -13.96 -9.52
C LYS A 40 1.78 -14.22 -10.44
N LYS A 41 1.52 -14.59 -11.70
CA LYS A 41 2.56 -14.95 -12.66
C LYS A 41 3.34 -13.74 -13.17
N PHE A 42 2.64 -12.64 -13.47
CA PHE A 42 3.22 -11.54 -14.24
C PHE A 42 3.52 -10.30 -13.40
N ALA A 43 2.68 -9.99 -12.40
CA ALA A 43 2.83 -8.75 -11.62
C ALA A 43 3.58 -8.97 -10.30
N MET A 44 3.24 -10.02 -9.55
CA MET A 44 3.79 -10.26 -8.21
C MET A 44 5.31 -10.42 -8.17
N PRO A 45 6.00 -11.03 -9.16
CA PRO A 45 7.47 -11.12 -9.14
C PRO A 45 8.15 -9.75 -9.21
N GLY A 46 7.58 -8.81 -9.96
CA GLY A 46 8.07 -7.44 -10.06
C GLY A 46 7.76 -6.65 -8.78
N ALA A 47 6.52 -6.73 -8.33
CA ALA A 47 6.06 -6.11 -7.07
C ALA A 47 6.93 -6.55 -5.90
N LYS A 48 7.19 -7.85 -5.75
CA LYS A 48 8.02 -8.41 -4.68
C LYS A 48 9.41 -7.78 -4.63
N LYS A 49 10.07 -7.55 -5.78
CA LYS A 49 11.38 -6.89 -5.80
C LYS A 49 11.34 -5.48 -5.22
N ILE A 50 10.26 -4.74 -5.47
CA ILE A 50 10.05 -3.39 -4.96
C ILE A 50 9.73 -3.43 -3.46
N VAL A 51 8.88 -4.37 -3.04
CA VAL A 51 8.54 -4.60 -1.63
C VAL A 51 9.80 -4.98 -0.84
N ASP A 52 10.53 -5.99 -1.28
CA ASP A 52 11.77 -6.46 -0.64
C ASP A 52 12.79 -5.32 -0.52
N GLN A 53 12.91 -4.49 -1.55
CA GLN A 53 13.77 -3.31 -1.49
C GLN A 53 13.32 -2.34 -0.40
N ALA A 54 12.04 -1.95 -0.35
CA ALA A 54 11.56 -1.05 0.71
C ALA A 54 11.81 -1.64 2.11
N LYS A 55 11.55 -2.94 2.27
CA LYS A 55 11.80 -3.67 3.52
C LYS A 55 13.27 -3.70 3.93
N SER A 56 14.21 -3.77 2.99
CA SER A 56 15.64 -3.72 3.31
C SER A 56 16.10 -2.38 3.88
N TYR A 57 15.30 -1.31 3.70
CA TYR A 57 15.50 0.00 4.33
C TYR A 57 14.72 0.16 5.64
N GLY A 58 14.05 -0.89 6.13
CA GLY A 58 13.22 -0.86 7.33
C GLY A 58 11.85 -0.22 7.15
N LEU A 59 11.45 0.11 5.91
CA LEU A 59 10.19 0.78 5.63
C LEU A 59 9.00 -0.16 5.69
N LYS A 60 7.87 0.32 6.21
CA LYS A 60 6.58 -0.31 6.00
C LYS A 60 6.12 -0.10 4.55
N VAL A 61 5.34 -1.05 4.04
CA VAL A 61 4.87 -1.06 2.66
C VAL A 61 3.36 -1.05 2.64
N ILE A 62 2.82 0.03 2.09
CA ILE A 62 1.41 0.17 1.77
C ILE A 62 1.28 -0.09 0.26
N TYR A 63 0.49 -1.08 -0.13
CA TYR A 63 0.27 -1.38 -1.53
C TYR A 63 -1.04 -0.75 -1.99
N HIS A 64 -0.93 0.12 -2.99
CA HIS A 64 -2.05 0.80 -3.58
C HIS A 64 -2.64 0.04 -4.76
N SER A 65 -3.94 -0.24 -4.69
CA SER A 65 -4.73 -0.71 -5.82
C SER A 65 -6.20 -0.32 -5.64
N CYS A 66 -6.78 0.23 -6.70
CA CYS A 66 -8.21 0.45 -6.79
C CYS A 66 -9.00 -0.86 -7.01
N GLY A 67 -10.32 -0.78 -6.81
CA GLY A 67 -11.35 -1.77 -7.07
C GLY A 67 -11.43 -2.94 -6.09
N SER A 68 -12.14 -3.97 -6.53
CA SER A 68 -12.25 -5.26 -5.86
C SER A 68 -10.98 -6.06 -6.09
N ILE A 69 -10.11 -6.08 -5.07
CA ILE A 69 -8.86 -6.86 -5.06
C ILE A 69 -8.88 -8.04 -4.08
N PHE A 70 -10.05 -8.40 -3.56
CA PHE A 70 -10.21 -9.45 -2.56
C PHE A 70 -9.40 -10.72 -2.90
N GLU A 71 -9.48 -11.19 -4.13
CA GLU A 71 -8.77 -12.40 -4.60
C GLU A 71 -7.24 -12.24 -4.70
N ALA A 72 -6.72 -11.02 -4.82
CA ALA A 72 -5.28 -10.73 -4.89
C ALA A 72 -4.62 -10.47 -3.53
N ILE A 73 -5.42 -10.17 -2.48
CA ILE A 73 -4.92 -9.90 -1.11
C ILE A 73 -3.96 -11.00 -0.60
N PRO A 74 -4.22 -12.30 -0.77
CA PRO A 74 -3.29 -13.35 -0.33
C PRO A 74 -1.88 -13.23 -0.93
N GLU A 75 -1.77 -12.80 -2.19
CA GLU A 75 -0.46 -12.63 -2.83
C GLU A 75 0.25 -11.37 -2.33
N PHE A 76 -0.47 -10.28 -2.02
CA PHE A 76 0.12 -9.09 -1.37
C PHE A 76 0.69 -9.41 0.01
N ILE A 77 -0.08 -10.13 0.83
CA ILE A 77 0.36 -10.66 2.13
C ILE A 77 1.63 -11.48 1.96
N LYS A 78 1.64 -12.42 1.00
CA LYS A 78 2.78 -13.31 0.74
C LYS A 78 4.07 -12.57 0.36
N ILE A 79 3.98 -11.47 -0.39
CA ILE A 79 5.17 -10.69 -0.79
C ILE A 79 5.62 -9.69 0.30
N GLY A 80 4.92 -9.63 1.44
CA GLY A 80 5.33 -8.83 2.60
C GLY A 80 4.72 -7.42 2.64
N VAL A 81 3.62 -7.17 1.93
CA VAL A 81 2.86 -5.93 2.08
C VAL A 81 2.32 -5.82 3.50
N ASP A 82 2.51 -4.66 4.13
CA ASP A 82 1.95 -4.41 5.47
C ASP A 82 0.50 -3.97 5.39
N ALA A 83 0.15 -3.07 4.47
CA ALA A 83 -1.19 -2.47 4.38
C ALA A 83 -1.69 -2.34 2.94
N ILE A 84 -3.01 -2.32 2.76
CA ILE A 84 -3.66 -2.07 1.47
C ILE A 84 -4.34 -0.70 1.48
N HIS A 85 -4.22 0.03 0.36
CA HIS A 85 -4.83 1.34 0.18
C HIS A 85 -5.40 1.52 -1.24
N PRO A 86 -6.56 2.14 -1.44
CA PRO A 86 -7.65 2.27 -0.48
C PRO A 86 -8.33 0.92 -0.20
N ILE A 87 -9.10 0.86 0.88
CA ILE A 87 -10.22 -0.08 0.98
C ILE A 87 -11.43 0.58 0.33
N GLN A 88 -11.75 0.18 -0.90
CA GLN A 88 -12.95 0.66 -1.61
C GLN A 88 -14.16 -0.19 -1.23
N SER A 89 -14.77 0.13 -0.09
CA SER A 89 -15.92 -0.59 0.47
C SER A 89 -17.12 -0.75 -0.47
N LEU A 90 -17.26 0.13 -1.48
CA LEU A 90 -18.32 0.03 -2.49
C LEU A 90 -18.02 -1.01 -3.59
N ALA A 91 -16.78 -1.47 -3.70
CA ALA A 91 -16.40 -2.54 -4.60
C ALA A 91 -16.78 -3.90 -4.00
N VAL A 92 -17.11 -4.85 -4.86
CA VAL A 92 -17.56 -6.19 -4.44
C VAL A 92 -16.52 -6.85 -3.54
N ASN A 93 -16.96 -7.44 -2.42
CA ASN A 93 -16.14 -8.17 -1.45
C ASN A 93 -15.08 -7.33 -0.70
N MET A 94 -15.11 -6.00 -0.80
CA MET A 94 -14.15 -5.11 -0.14
C MET A 94 -14.70 -4.46 1.13
N GLU A 95 -15.81 -4.98 1.67
CA GLU A 95 -16.39 -4.49 2.93
C GLU A 95 -15.41 -4.73 4.09
N PRO A 96 -15.15 -3.73 4.96
CA PRO A 96 -14.20 -3.85 6.06
C PRO A 96 -14.45 -5.08 6.96
N GLU A 97 -15.71 -5.40 7.24
CA GLU A 97 -16.13 -6.55 8.05
C GLU A 97 -15.76 -7.87 7.39
N ARG A 98 -15.97 -7.98 6.07
CA ARG A 98 -15.58 -9.14 5.29
C ARG A 98 -14.08 -9.30 5.29
N LEU A 99 -13.33 -8.22 5.01
CA LEU A 99 -11.87 -8.24 4.99
C LEU A 99 -11.31 -8.63 6.35
N LYS A 100 -11.90 -8.12 7.44
CA LYS A 100 -11.54 -8.51 8.79
C LYS A 100 -11.74 -9.99 9.05
N LYS A 101 -12.90 -10.53 8.70
CA LYS A 101 -13.21 -11.95 8.85
C LYS A 101 -12.26 -12.87 8.09
N HIS A 102 -11.81 -12.47 6.90
CA HIS A 102 -11.01 -13.34 6.03
C HIS A 102 -9.50 -13.19 6.22
N TYR A 103 -9.03 -12.00 6.62
CA TYR A 103 -7.60 -11.67 6.61
C TYR A 103 -7.05 -11.10 7.93
N LEU A 104 -7.90 -10.66 8.87
CA LEU A 104 -7.44 -10.09 10.15
C LEU A 104 -7.46 -11.08 11.32
N ASP A 105 -8.33 -12.10 11.31
CA ASP A 105 -8.35 -13.13 12.37
C ASP A 105 -7.14 -14.08 12.30
N THR A 106 -6.42 -14.08 11.18
CA THR A 106 -5.16 -14.82 10.96
C THR A 106 -3.98 -13.85 10.95
N ALA A 107 -3.54 -13.39 12.12
CA ALA A 107 -2.24 -12.74 12.38
C ALA A 107 -1.83 -11.48 11.57
N TYR A 108 -2.68 -10.92 10.69
CA TYR A 108 -2.30 -9.84 9.76
C TYR A 108 -2.97 -8.50 10.09
N SER A 109 -2.62 -7.92 11.25
CA SER A 109 -3.15 -6.62 11.75
C SER A 109 -2.77 -5.38 10.92
N GLY A 110 -1.99 -5.52 9.84
CA GLY A 110 -1.55 -4.39 9.01
C GLY A 110 -2.48 -4.03 7.84
N VAL A 111 -3.30 -4.98 7.36
CA VAL A 111 -3.90 -4.91 6.01
C VAL A 111 -5.02 -3.87 5.91
N VAL A 112 -5.64 -3.44 7.01
CA VAL A 112 -6.82 -2.57 7.00
C VAL A 112 -6.73 -1.44 8.04
N LYS A 113 -5.87 -0.45 7.79
CA LYS A 113 -6.07 0.91 8.30
C LYS A 113 -6.20 1.86 7.12
N SER A 114 -7.39 1.87 6.53
CA SER A 114 -7.77 2.82 5.48
C SER A 114 -9.18 3.29 5.80
N GLN A 115 -9.30 4.09 6.86
CA GLN A 115 -10.44 4.99 6.97
C GLN A 115 -9.89 6.36 7.33
N CYS A 116 -10.17 7.31 6.43
CA CYS A 116 -9.80 8.73 6.47
C CYS A 116 -8.34 9.06 6.12
N THR A 117 -8.01 9.25 4.84
CA THR A 117 -7.11 10.35 4.49
C THR A 117 -7.32 10.81 3.05
N ASN A 118 -7.58 12.12 2.90
CA ASN A 118 -7.46 12.81 1.62
C ASN A 118 -5.98 12.83 1.17
N PHE A 119 -5.83 12.85 -0.15
CA PHE A 119 -4.65 12.96 -1.03
C PHE A 119 -3.25 13.40 -0.51
N VAL A 120 -2.28 12.99 -1.35
CA VAL A 120 -0.84 13.30 -1.48
C VAL A 120 0.12 12.33 -0.77
N ASN A 121 1.05 11.81 -1.57
CA ASN A 121 2.19 10.98 -1.17
C ASN A 121 2.92 11.57 0.05
N PHE A 122 3.50 10.67 0.86
CA PHE A 122 4.19 10.88 2.14
C PHE A 122 3.32 10.70 3.38
N PHE A 123 3.46 9.53 4.02
CA PHE A 123 3.05 9.30 5.39
C PHE A 123 4.29 9.00 6.24
N SER A 124 4.68 9.97 7.07
CA SER A 124 5.42 9.69 8.30
C SER A 124 4.39 9.40 9.38
N PHE A 125 4.51 8.25 10.05
CA PHE A 125 3.63 7.85 11.13
C PHE A 125 4.34 8.11 12.46
N GLY A 126 4.29 9.37 12.91
CA GLY A 126 4.64 9.75 14.28
C GLY A 126 3.53 9.39 15.27
N SER A 127 3.93 8.95 16.46
CA SER A 127 3.10 8.27 17.47
C SER A 127 1.98 9.06 18.16
N ASN A 128 1.41 10.13 17.58
CA ASN A 128 0.22 10.78 18.16
C ASN A 128 -0.65 11.40 17.07
N CYS A 129 -1.91 10.98 17.02
CA CYS A 129 -2.94 11.56 16.16
C CYS A 129 -3.22 13.00 16.63
N LEU A 130 -2.66 13.99 15.95
CA LEU A 130 -2.97 15.41 16.14
C LEU A 130 -2.98 16.09 14.77
N HIS A 131 -4.11 16.75 14.51
CA HIS A 131 -4.43 17.61 13.37
C HIS A 131 -3.21 18.35 12.80
N LEU A 132 -2.92 18.18 11.50
CA LEU A 132 -1.94 19.00 10.80
C LEU A 132 -2.67 19.99 9.88
N SER A 133 -2.79 21.24 10.31
CA SER A 133 -3.07 22.37 9.43
C SER A 133 -1.82 22.63 8.58
N LEU A 134 -1.98 22.62 7.25
CA LEU A 134 -0.92 22.93 6.30
C LEU A 134 -0.60 24.43 6.32
N THR A 135 0.58 24.79 6.85
CA THR A 135 1.30 26.00 6.44
C THR A 135 2.78 25.69 6.38
N THR A 136 3.36 25.70 5.18
CA THR A 136 4.82 25.82 4.99
C THR A 136 5.14 27.28 4.59
N PRO A 137 6.24 27.88 5.07
CA PRO A 137 6.57 29.28 4.76
C PRO A 137 7.05 29.54 3.32
N SER A 138 7.17 28.54 2.46
CA SER A 138 7.91 28.67 1.19
C SER A 138 7.22 28.16 -0.07
N GLY A 139 5.94 27.78 -0.01
CA GLY A 139 5.03 27.84 -1.17
C GLY A 139 5.46 27.23 -2.51
N ILE A 140 6.19 26.10 -2.53
CA ILE A 140 6.49 25.39 -3.80
C ILE A 140 6.03 23.94 -3.70
N LEU A 141 5.08 23.60 -4.58
CA LEU A 141 4.50 22.29 -4.80
C LEU A 141 5.25 21.59 -5.94
N LEU A 142 5.73 20.36 -5.73
CA LEU A 142 5.97 19.36 -6.77
C LEU A 142 5.35 18.04 -6.30
#